data_AF-A0A964PKN7-F1
#
_entry.id   AF-A0A964PKN7-F1
#
_cell.length_a   1.000
_cell.length_b   1.000
_cell.length_c   1.000
_cell.angle_alpha   90.00
_cell.angle_beta   90.00
_cell.angle_gamma   90.00
#
_symmetry.space_group_name_H-M   'P 1'
#
loop_
_entity.id
_entity.type
_entity.pdbx_description
1 polymer ?
#
loop_
_entity_poly.entity_id
_entity_poly.type
_entity_poly.pdbx_seq_one_letter_code
_entity_poly.pdbx_strand_id
1 'polypeptide(L)'
;MEQILEVVDSFSVPFISDAANANLRRYMASHAASNLNDFQADASGYFLGLLDYITVFILLMMPMLALVQKLLYLRSRRFYIEHLILTLHNHSFLLLAIFLALTIGLFEDSAIIGSLLALLGTAINIWIVVYLFLSLRNFFEQGYAITITKFILMAIIYSIVTALGVFFFAIVLFFLF
;
A
#
# COMPACT_ATOMS: atom_id res chain seq x y z
N MET A 1 -22.01 10.04 15.41
CA MET A 1 -21.23 10.99 16.22
C MET A 1 -21.01 10.46 17.63
N GLU A 2 -22.06 10.09 18.37
CA GLU A 2 -21.96 9.57 19.76
C GLU A 2 -21.00 8.39 19.93
N GLN A 3 -21.08 7.37 19.07
CA GLN A 3 -20.17 6.22 19.08
C GLN A 3 -18.69 6.59 18.83
N ILE A 4 -18.41 7.61 18.02
CA ILE A 4 -17.04 8.04 17.71
C ILE A 4 -16.44 8.73 18.94
N LEU A 5 -17.22 9.56 19.62
CA LEU A 5 -16.79 10.23 20.85
C LEU A 5 -16.51 9.22 21.97
N GLU A 6 -17.32 8.16 22.09
CA GLU A 6 -17.07 7.07 23.05
C GLU A 6 -15.72 6.38 22.80
N VAL A 7 -15.40 6.08 21.53
CA VAL A 7 -14.11 5.49 21.15
C VAL A 7 -12.95 6.43 21.51
N VAL A 8 -13.06 7.72 21.19
CA VAL A 8 -12.02 8.72 21.49
C VAL A 8 -11.83 8.91 22.98
N ASP A 9 -12.91 8.97 23.77
CA ASP A 9 -12.85 9.18 25.21
C ASP A 9 -12.27 7.95 25.95
N SER A 10 -12.47 6.75 25.41
CA SER A 10 -11.87 5.52 25.94
C SER A 10 -10.34 5.44 25.70
N PHE A 11 -9.83 6.15 24.69
CA PHE A 11 -8.43 6.09 24.30
C PHE A 11 -7.55 6.87 25.27
N SER A 12 -6.51 6.24 25.83
CA SER A 12 -5.49 6.91 26.63
C SER A 12 -4.13 6.29 26.38
N VAL A 13 -3.12 7.14 26.32
CA VAL A 13 -1.72 6.75 26.12
C VAL A 13 -1.03 6.78 27.49
N PRO A 14 -0.50 5.64 27.99
CA PRO A 14 -0.02 5.54 29.37
C PRO A 14 1.29 6.28 29.64
N PHE A 15 2.01 6.68 28.58
CA PHE A 15 3.33 7.32 28.66
C PHE A 15 3.32 8.84 28.45
N ILE A 16 2.13 9.47 28.35
CA ILE A 16 1.99 10.94 28.25
C ILE A 16 1.16 11.48 29.42
N SER A 17 1.32 12.77 29.72
CA SER A 17 0.57 13.40 30.82
C SER A 17 -0.94 13.43 30.54
N ASP A 18 -1.76 13.53 31.59
CA ASP A 18 -3.22 13.62 31.45
C ASP A 18 -3.64 14.84 30.63
N ALA A 19 -2.92 15.95 30.76
CA ALA A 19 -3.13 17.14 29.93
C ALA A 19 -2.84 16.86 28.44
N ALA A 20 -1.79 16.08 28.13
CA ALA A 20 -1.49 15.67 26.77
C ALA A 20 -2.54 14.69 26.22
N ASN A 21 -3.01 13.73 27.02
CA ASN A 21 -4.12 12.84 26.66
C ASN A 21 -5.41 13.63 26.37
N ALA A 22 -5.74 14.63 27.19
CA ALA A 22 -6.90 15.49 26.97
C ALA A 22 -6.79 16.33 25.69
N ASN A 23 -5.58 16.84 25.36
CA ASN A 23 -5.33 17.52 24.09
C ASN A 23 -5.49 16.57 22.90
N LEU A 24 -4.94 15.35 23.00
CA LEU A 24 -5.02 14.33 21.96
C LEU A 24 -6.45 13.92 21.66
N ARG A 25 -7.27 13.65 22.69
CA ARG A 25 -8.70 13.33 22.52
C ARG A 25 -9.46 14.45 21.83
N ARG A 26 -9.21 15.71 22.21
CA ARG A 26 -9.83 16.87 21.55
C ARG A 26 -9.44 16.95 20.08
N TYR A 27 -8.16 16.74 19.77
CA TYR A 27 -7.67 16.72 18.39
C TYR A 27 -8.29 15.57 17.57
N MET A 28 -8.35 14.36 18.15
CA MET A 28 -8.97 13.20 17.50
C MET A 28 -10.46 13.39 17.25
N ALA A 29 -11.18 13.94 18.23
CA ALA A 29 -12.61 14.21 18.09
C ALA A 29 -12.89 15.27 17.01
N SER A 30 -12.06 16.31 16.91
CA SER A 30 -12.24 17.34 15.88
C SER A 30 -12.00 16.80 14.47
N HIS A 31 -10.91 16.04 14.24
CA HIS A 31 -10.61 15.45 12.93
C HIS A 31 -11.61 14.37 12.55
N ALA A 32 -12.00 13.50 13.49
CA ALA A 32 -13.02 12.49 13.21
C ALA A 32 -14.37 13.12 12.84
N ALA A 33 -14.75 14.24 13.47
CA ALA A 33 -15.97 14.96 13.13
C ALA A 33 -15.90 15.63 11.75
N SER A 34 -14.78 16.28 11.41
CA SER A 34 -14.59 16.89 10.08
C SER A 34 -14.54 15.84 8.98
N ASN A 35 -13.73 14.80 9.15
CA ASN A 35 -13.58 13.72 8.17
C ASN A 35 -14.87 12.95 7.95
N LEU A 36 -15.69 12.77 8.99
CA LEU A 36 -17.01 12.17 8.85
C LEU A 36 -17.96 13.04 8.02
N ASN A 37 -17.91 14.35 8.19
CA ASN A 37 -18.72 15.28 7.40
C ASN A 37 -18.25 15.31 5.94
N ASP A 38 -16.94 15.37 5.70
CA ASP A 38 -16.35 15.35 4.35
C ASP A 38 -16.67 14.05 3.62
N PHE A 39 -16.56 12.91 4.31
CA PHE A 39 -16.94 11.61 3.78
C PHE A 39 -18.42 11.52 3.40
N GLN A 40 -19.33 12.10 4.22
CA GLN A 40 -20.76 12.11 3.92
C GLN A 40 -21.13 13.08 2.79
N ALA A 41 -20.41 14.21 2.67
CA ALA A 41 -20.66 15.22 1.66
C ALA A 41 -20.13 14.79 0.28
N ASP A 42 -18.89 14.29 0.22
CA ASP A 42 -18.25 13.80 -1.00
C ASP A 42 -17.29 12.65 -0.67
N ALA A 43 -17.84 11.44 -0.66
CA ALA A 43 -17.06 10.22 -0.44
C ALA A 43 -15.93 10.07 -1.48
N SER A 44 -16.17 10.43 -2.75
CA SER A 44 -15.18 10.28 -3.80
C SER A 44 -14.00 11.24 -3.64
N GLY A 45 -14.26 12.52 -3.36
CA GLY A 45 -13.25 13.51 -3.06
C GLY A 45 -12.45 13.15 -1.81
N TYR A 46 -13.11 12.64 -0.76
CA TYR A 46 -12.43 12.14 0.44
C TYR A 46 -11.44 11.01 0.10
N PHE A 47 -11.87 9.98 -0.65
CA PHE A 47 -10.99 8.88 -1.05
C PHE A 47 -9.83 9.32 -1.95
N LEU A 48 -10.06 10.29 -2.85
CA LEU A 48 -8.99 10.86 -3.66
C LEU A 48 -7.98 11.63 -2.80
N GLY A 49 -8.43 12.35 -1.77
CA GLY A 49 -7.55 13.03 -0.81
C GLY A 49 -6.65 12.06 -0.01
N LEU A 50 -7.09 10.83 0.24
CA LEU A 50 -6.25 9.81 0.88
C LEU A 50 -5.03 9.42 0.03
N LEU A 51 -5.06 9.66 -1.29
CA LEU A 51 -3.93 9.37 -2.18
C LEU A 51 -2.71 10.24 -1.88
N ASP A 52 -2.87 11.41 -1.25
CA ASP A 52 -1.75 12.25 -0.83
C ASP A 52 -0.82 11.52 0.16
N TYR A 53 -1.36 10.54 0.87
CA TYR A 53 -0.63 9.73 1.85
C TYR A 53 -0.10 8.41 1.28
N ILE A 54 -0.33 8.10 -0.01
CA ILE A 54 0.03 6.80 -0.60
C ILE A 54 1.55 6.54 -0.54
N THR A 55 2.36 7.57 -0.73
CA THR A 55 3.82 7.45 -0.67
C THR A 55 4.28 7.06 0.72
N VAL A 56 3.74 7.71 1.76
CA VAL A 56 4.05 7.39 3.17
C VAL A 56 3.60 5.97 3.50
N PHE A 57 2.41 5.58 3.04
CA PHE A 57 1.89 4.23 3.21
C PHE A 57 2.81 3.16 2.61
N ILE A 58 3.24 3.34 1.35
CA ILE A 58 4.13 2.39 0.67
C ILE A 58 5.49 2.31 1.38
N LEU A 59 6.07 3.45 1.75
CA LEU A 59 7.34 3.49 2.50
C LEU A 59 7.24 2.72 3.83
N LEU A 60 6.13 2.87 4.54
CA LEU A 60 5.87 2.18 5.81
C LEU A 60 5.57 0.68 5.62
N MET A 61 4.90 0.30 4.54
CA MET A 61 4.59 -1.10 4.22
C MET A 61 5.80 -1.89 3.73
N MET A 62 6.76 -1.27 3.04
CA MET A 62 7.91 -1.99 2.47
C MET A 62 8.69 -2.83 3.50
N PRO A 63 9.04 -2.33 4.70
CA PRO A 63 9.63 -3.15 5.77
C PRO A 63 8.76 -4.35 6.17
N MET A 64 7.45 -4.14 6.29
CA MET A 64 6.50 -5.19 6.66
C MET A 64 6.43 -6.28 5.58
N LEU A 65 6.35 -5.88 4.31
CA LEU A 65 6.33 -6.79 3.17
C LEU A 65 7.68 -7.53 3.03
N ALA A 66 8.80 -6.83 3.22
CA ALA A 66 10.12 -7.46 3.24
C ALA A 66 10.24 -8.52 4.37
N LEU A 67 9.60 -8.28 5.52
CA LEU A 67 9.53 -9.25 6.60
C LEU A 67 8.72 -10.49 6.20
N VAL A 68 7.56 -10.30 5.57
CA VAL A 68 6.76 -11.42 5.01
C VAL A 68 7.58 -12.21 4.00
N GLN A 69 8.29 -11.53 3.09
CA GLN A 69 9.18 -12.18 2.14
C GLN A 69 10.28 -12.96 2.85
N LYS A 70 10.92 -12.39 3.86
CA LYS A 70 11.92 -13.10 4.67
C LYS A 70 11.32 -14.37 5.28
N LEU A 71 10.09 -14.30 5.81
CA LEU A 71 9.39 -15.45 6.40
C LEU A 71 9.15 -16.58 5.38
N LEU A 72 8.73 -16.26 4.16
CA LEU A 72 8.53 -17.25 3.08
C LEU A 72 9.85 -17.85 2.55
N TYR A 73 10.95 -17.14 2.73
CA TYR A 73 12.27 -17.52 2.26
C TYR A 73 13.27 -17.77 3.39
N LEU A 74 12.83 -18.25 4.56
CA LEU A 74 13.72 -18.57 5.71
C LEU A 74 14.94 -19.41 5.33
N ARG A 75 14.78 -20.33 4.37
CA ARG A 75 15.83 -21.27 3.94
C ARG A 75 16.84 -20.67 2.94
N SER A 76 16.62 -19.45 2.45
CA SER A 76 17.49 -18.81 1.45
C SER A 76 18.84 -18.35 2.02
N ARG A 77 19.00 -18.32 3.36
CA ARG A 77 20.18 -17.79 4.07
C ARG A 77 20.51 -16.34 3.71
N ARG A 78 19.52 -15.57 3.23
CA ARG A 78 19.63 -14.16 2.89
C ARG A 78 19.33 -13.27 4.09
N PHE A 79 19.98 -12.10 4.16
CA PHE A 79 19.76 -11.13 5.23
C PHE A 79 18.47 -10.34 4.99
N TYR A 80 17.85 -9.85 6.08
CA TYR A 80 16.63 -9.02 5.99
C TYR A 80 16.81 -7.80 5.08
N ILE A 81 17.99 -7.17 5.12
CA ILE A 81 18.29 -6.01 4.27
C ILE A 81 18.26 -6.38 2.79
N GLU A 82 18.67 -7.59 2.42
CA GLU A 82 18.63 -8.03 1.02
C GLU A 82 17.16 -8.19 0.54
N HIS A 83 16.29 -8.71 1.40
CA HIS A 83 14.83 -8.76 1.17
C HIS A 83 14.21 -7.35 1.05
N LEU A 84 14.65 -6.44 1.91
CA LEU A 84 14.19 -5.05 1.90
C LEU A 84 14.60 -4.34 0.61
N ILE A 85 15.86 -4.48 0.18
CA ILE A 85 16.37 -3.91 -1.06
C ILE A 85 15.60 -4.47 -2.26
N LEU A 86 15.36 -5.79 -2.32
CA LEU A 86 14.57 -6.40 -3.38
C LEU A 86 13.14 -5.84 -3.42
N THR A 87 12.51 -5.76 -2.25
CA THR A 87 11.15 -5.21 -2.11
C THR A 87 11.10 -3.76 -2.56
N LEU A 88 12.08 -2.94 -2.20
CA LEU A 88 12.22 -1.55 -2.63
C LEU A 88 12.32 -1.45 -4.16
N HIS A 89 13.22 -2.19 -4.79
CA HIS A 89 13.38 -2.17 -6.26
C HIS A 89 12.10 -2.60 -6.98
N ASN A 90 11.45 -3.66 -6.48
CA ASN A 90 10.19 -4.14 -7.06
C ASN A 90 9.07 -3.10 -6.95
N HIS A 91 8.97 -2.38 -5.83
CA HIS A 91 7.96 -1.32 -5.67
C HIS A 91 8.30 -0.08 -6.50
N SER A 92 9.57 0.33 -6.60
CA SER A 92 9.98 1.42 -7.48
C SER A 92 9.66 1.12 -8.94
N PHE A 93 9.94 -0.11 -9.40
CA PHE A 93 9.56 -0.56 -10.73
C PHE A 93 8.04 -0.58 -10.92
N LEU A 94 7.29 -1.10 -9.94
CA LEU A 94 5.82 -1.15 -10.00
C LEU A 94 5.21 0.25 -10.09
N LEU A 95 5.70 1.20 -9.30
CA LEU A 95 5.27 2.61 -9.35
C LEU A 95 5.57 3.24 -10.71
N LEU A 96 6.77 3.03 -11.24
CA LEU A 96 7.14 3.52 -12.57
C LEU A 96 6.25 2.91 -13.67
N ALA A 97 6.02 1.60 -13.61
CA ALA A 97 5.21 0.89 -14.60
C ALA A 97 3.74 1.33 -14.56
N ILE A 98 3.17 1.51 -13.36
CA ILE A 98 1.82 2.05 -13.18
C ILE A 98 1.75 3.49 -13.69
N PHE A 99 2.72 4.33 -13.36
CA PHE A 99 2.79 5.72 -13.85
C PHE A 99 2.80 5.77 -15.39
N LEU A 100 3.60 4.90 -16.03
CA LEU A 100 3.64 4.79 -17.49
C LEU A 100 2.30 4.30 -18.05
N ALA A 101 1.71 3.27 -17.45
CA ALA A 101 0.42 2.72 -17.87
C ALA A 101 -0.71 3.77 -17.77
N LEU A 102 -0.77 4.52 -16.67
CA LEU A 102 -1.73 5.61 -16.47
C LEU A 102 -1.52 6.72 -17.51
N THR A 103 -0.26 7.10 -17.75
CA THR A 103 0.09 8.14 -18.73
C THR A 103 -0.33 7.74 -20.14
N ILE A 104 -0.11 6.47 -20.52
CA ILE A 104 -0.56 5.92 -21.81
C ILE A 104 -2.09 5.96 -21.90
N GLY A 105 -2.78 5.57 -20.83
CA GLY A 105 -4.24 5.58 -20.72
C GLY A 105 -4.88 6.93 -21.04
N LEU A 106 -4.20 8.05 -20.75
CA LEU A 106 -4.70 9.40 -21.07
C LEU A 106 -4.82 9.68 -22.57
N PHE A 107 -4.12 8.91 -23.41
CA PHE A 107 -4.08 9.12 -24.86
C PHE A 107 -4.68 7.94 -25.65
N GLU A 108 -5.24 6.94 -24.98
CA GLU A 108 -5.79 5.73 -25.62
C GLU A 108 -7.00 6.03 -26.53
N ASP A 109 -7.73 7.11 -26.30
CA ASP A 109 -8.85 7.54 -27.16
C ASP A 109 -8.41 8.26 -28.45
N SER A 110 -7.10 8.38 -28.70
CA SER A 110 -6.59 8.97 -29.93
C SER A 110 -6.96 8.14 -31.15
N ALA A 111 -7.66 8.75 -32.12
CA ALA A 111 -8.11 8.08 -33.35
C ALA A 111 -6.98 7.47 -34.20
N ILE A 112 -5.73 7.92 -34.03
CA ILE A 112 -4.59 7.51 -34.86
C ILE A 112 -3.73 6.47 -34.16
N ILE A 113 -3.45 6.65 -32.86
CA ILE A 113 -2.50 5.82 -32.10
C ILE A 113 -3.14 5.02 -30.96
N GLY A 114 -4.44 5.17 -30.71
CA GLY A 114 -5.13 4.61 -29.56
C GLY A 114 -5.01 3.09 -29.43
N SER A 115 -5.17 2.36 -30.53
CA SER A 115 -5.03 0.89 -30.53
C SER A 115 -3.62 0.41 -30.19
N LEU A 116 -2.59 1.13 -30.65
CA LEU A 116 -1.20 0.85 -30.32
C LEU A 116 -0.93 1.15 -28.85
N LEU A 117 -1.45 2.26 -28.33
CA LEU A 117 -1.31 2.64 -26.92
C LEU A 117 -1.99 1.63 -26.00
N ALA A 118 -3.20 1.17 -26.31
CA ALA A 118 -3.89 0.14 -25.54
C ALA A 118 -3.12 -1.20 -25.52
N LEU A 119 -2.50 -1.58 -26.64
CA LEU A 119 -1.62 -2.75 -26.70
C LEU A 119 -0.40 -2.57 -25.80
N LEU A 120 0.23 -1.40 -25.83
CA LEU A 120 1.37 -1.06 -24.97
C LEU A 120 0.97 -1.06 -23.47
N GLY A 121 -0.17 -0.48 -23.13
CA GLY A 121 -0.72 -0.51 -21.77
C GLY A 121 -0.93 -1.95 -21.28
N THR A 122 -1.53 -2.81 -22.13
CA THR A 122 -1.69 -4.24 -21.83
C THR A 122 -0.34 -4.94 -21.67
N ALA A 123 0.63 -4.65 -22.55
CA ALA A 123 1.97 -5.23 -22.47
C ALA A 123 2.69 -4.84 -21.19
N ILE A 124 2.58 -3.58 -20.73
CA ILE A 124 3.14 -3.13 -19.46
C ILE A 124 2.51 -3.89 -18.29
N ASN A 125 1.19 -4.06 -18.26
CA ASN A 125 0.50 -4.80 -17.20
C ASN A 125 0.98 -6.26 -17.12
N ILE A 126 1.13 -6.93 -18.26
CA ILE A 126 1.69 -8.30 -18.31
C ILE A 126 3.16 -8.28 -17.84
N TRP A 127 3.93 -7.28 -18.27
CA TRP A 127 5.34 -7.14 -17.91
C TRP A 127 5.54 -6.94 -16.41
N ILE A 128 4.61 -6.26 -15.71
CA ILE A 128 4.67 -6.13 -14.24
C ILE A 128 4.70 -7.51 -13.58
N VAL A 129 3.77 -8.38 -13.95
CA VAL A 129 3.67 -9.74 -13.37
C VAL A 129 4.93 -10.55 -13.71
N VAL A 130 5.36 -10.51 -14.97
CA VAL A 130 6.57 -11.22 -15.44
C VAL A 130 7.81 -10.74 -14.69
N TYR A 131 8.01 -9.42 -14.57
CA TYR A 131 9.15 -8.85 -13.86
C TYR A 131 9.17 -9.25 -12.39
N LEU A 132 8.04 -9.15 -11.67
CA LEU A 132 7.98 -9.53 -10.26
C LEU A 132 8.31 -11.02 -10.05
N PHE A 133 7.83 -11.89 -10.95
CA PHE A 133 8.17 -13.31 -10.93
C PHE A 133 9.66 -13.54 -11.20
N LEU A 134 10.21 -12.93 -12.26
CA LEU A 134 11.62 -13.07 -12.63
C LEU A 134 12.56 -12.51 -11.56
N SER A 135 12.20 -11.38 -10.95
CA SER A 135 12.93 -10.75 -9.85
C SER A 135 13.09 -11.71 -8.67
N LEU A 136 12.00 -12.35 -8.23
CA LEU A 136 12.05 -13.35 -7.15
C LEU A 136 12.86 -14.57 -7.55
N ARG A 137 12.66 -15.09 -8.76
CA ARG A 137 13.39 -16.26 -9.26
C ARG A 137 14.90 -16.01 -9.30
N ASN A 138 15.31 -14.90 -9.90
CA ASN A 138 16.72 -14.58 -10.11
C ASN A 138 17.42 -14.26 -8.78
N PHE A 139 16.74 -13.61 -7.84
CA PHE A 139 17.32 -13.26 -6.55
C PHE A 139 17.44 -14.45 -5.60
N PHE A 140 16.43 -15.33 -5.54
CA PHE A 140 16.44 -16.50 -4.65
C PHE A 140 17.02 -17.76 -5.29
N GLU A 141 17.29 -17.73 -6.60
CA GLU A 141 17.90 -18.82 -7.38
C GLU A 141 17.17 -20.17 -7.24
N GLN A 142 15.84 -20.13 -7.05
CA GLN A 142 15.01 -21.32 -6.89
C GLN A 142 14.48 -21.84 -8.23
N GLY A 143 14.23 -23.15 -8.31
CA GLY A 143 13.62 -23.78 -9.47
C GLY A 143 12.21 -23.22 -9.74
N TYR A 144 11.81 -23.19 -11.02
CA TYR A 144 10.56 -22.55 -11.46
C TYR A 144 9.32 -23.00 -10.69
N ALA A 145 9.15 -24.30 -10.45
CA ALA A 145 7.98 -24.82 -9.72
C ALA A 145 7.87 -24.25 -8.30
N ILE A 146 8.99 -24.20 -7.57
CA ILE A 146 9.03 -23.65 -6.21
C ILE A 146 8.74 -22.14 -6.24
N THR A 147 9.33 -21.43 -7.20
CA THR A 147 9.11 -20.00 -7.36
C THR A 147 7.65 -19.69 -7.69
N ILE A 148 6.99 -20.46 -8.56
CA ILE A 148 5.57 -20.27 -8.88
C ILE A 148 4.70 -20.44 -7.63
N THR A 149 4.90 -21.52 -6.87
CA THR A 149 4.14 -21.75 -5.62
C THR A 149 4.35 -20.61 -4.63
N LYS A 150 5.61 -20.18 -4.43
CA LYS A 150 5.91 -19.07 -3.53
C LYS A 150 5.41 -17.73 -4.05
N PHE A 151 5.39 -17.52 -5.37
CA PHE A 151 4.85 -16.31 -5.99
C PHE A 151 3.36 -16.17 -5.71
N ILE A 152 2.59 -17.25 -5.89
CA ILE A 152 1.16 -17.28 -5.58
C ILE A 152 0.92 -17.08 -4.08
N LEU A 153 1.65 -17.79 -3.23
CA LEU A 153 1.55 -17.61 -1.77
C LEU A 153 1.91 -16.19 -1.35
N MET A 154 2.96 -15.61 -1.95
CA MET A 154 3.35 -14.22 -1.71
C MET A 154 2.23 -13.27 -2.09
N ALA A 155 1.63 -13.44 -3.28
CA ALA A 155 0.54 -12.59 -3.75
C ALA A 155 -0.65 -12.62 -2.78
N ILE A 156 -1.02 -13.81 -2.28
CA ILE A 156 -2.12 -13.95 -1.30
C ILE A 156 -1.77 -13.25 0.02
N ILE A 157 -0.59 -13.54 0.59
CA ILE A 157 -0.21 -12.99 1.90
C ILE A 157 0.01 -11.48 1.80
N TYR A 158 0.65 -10.99 0.74
CA TYR A 158 0.81 -9.56 0.48
C TYR A 158 -0.53 -8.86 0.35
N SER A 159 -1.50 -9.42 -0.37
CA SER A 159 -2.84 -8.83 -0.47
C SER A 159 -3.53 -8.73 0.88
N ILE A 160 -3.44 -9.75 1.73
CA ILE A 160 -4.01 -9.74 3.09
C ILE A 160 -3.31 -8.68 3.95
N VAL A 161 -1.97 -8.68 3.98
CA VAL A 161 -1.18 -7.75 4.78
C VAL A 161 -1.41 -6.31 4.34
N THR A 162 -1.44 -6.06 3.03
CA THR A 162 -1.74 -4.73 2.48
C THR A 162 -3.16 -4.31 2.81
N ALA A 163 -4.17 -5.19 2.71
CA ALA A 163 -5.54 -4.85 3.07
C ALA A 163 -5.68 -4.46 4.56
N LEU A 164 -5.04 -5.22 5.46
CA LEU A 164 -4.96 -4.86 6.88
C LEU A 164 -4.21 -3.55 7.08
N GLY A 165 -3.09 -3.37 6.37
CA GLY A 165 -2.31 -2.13 6.40
C GLY A 165 -3.14 -0.92 6.00
N VAL A 166 -3.87 -0.99 4.88
CA VAL A 166 -4.78 0.06 4.41
C VAL A 166 -5.86 0.34 5.45
N PHE A 167 -6.46 -0.70 6.04
CA PHE A 167 -7.48 -0.54 7.07
C PHE A 167 -6.97 0.22 8.29
N PHE A 168 -5.82 -0.19 8.86
CA PHE A 168 -5.23 0.50 10.01
C PHE A 168 -4.76 1.92 9.66
N PHE A 169 -4.17 2.09 8.48
CA PHE A 169 -3.71 3.41 8.03
C PHE A 169 -4.88 4.36 7.82
N ALA A 170 -5.99 3.91 7.23
CA ALA A 170 -7.20 4.69 7.07
C ALA A 170 -7.81 5.10 8.42
N ILE A 171 -7.78 4.23 9.44
CA ILE A 171 -8.20 4.60 10.81
C ILE A 171 -7.30 5.72 11.35
N VAL A 172 -5.98 5.58 11.21
CA VAL A 172 -5.02 6.60 11.68
C VAL A 172 -5.28 7.94 11.00
N LEU A 173 -5.47 7.95 9.67
CA LEU A 173 -5.82 9.15 8.92
C LEU A 173 -7.14 9.72 9.43
N PHE A 174 -8.20 8.93 9.48
CA PHE A 174 -9.53 9.38 9.91
C PHE A 174 -9.54 10.09 11.27
N PHE A 175 -8.72 9.64 12.23
CA PHE A 175 -8.65 10.25 13.56
C PHE A 175 -7.59 11.34 13.71
N LEU A 176 -6.57 11.44 12.86
CA LEU A 176 -5.43 12.36 13.10
C LEU A 176 -5.16 13.36 11.97
N PHE A 177 -5.74 13.17 10.80
CA PHE A 177 -5.49 13.97 9.59
C PHE A 177 -6.81 14.27 8.92
#